data_AF-A0A350M307-F1
#
_entry.id   AF-A0A350M307-F1
#
_cell.length_a   1.000
_cell.length_b   1.000
_cell.length_c   1.000
_cell.angle_alpha   90.00
_cell.angle_beta   90.00
_cell.angle_gamma   90.00
#
_symmetry.space_group_name_H-M   'P 1'
#
loop_
_entity.id
_entity.type
_entity.pdbx_description
1 polymer ?
#
loop_
_entity_poly.entity_id
_entity_poly.type
_entity_poly.pdbx_seq_one_letter_code
_entity_poly.pdbx_strand_id
1 'polypeptide(L)' 'MFDPNAKTIAVDFDGTIVEHAYPEIGKEMLFAFETLKALRDKGHKLILWT' A
#
# COMPACT_ATOMS: atom_id res chain seq x y z
N MET A 1 -19.41 -3.21 -14.74
CA MET A 1 -18.44 -3.32 -15.85
C MET A 1 -17.08 -3.60 -15.26
N PHE A 2 -16.31 -4.52 -15.84
CA PHE A 2 -14.92 -4.75 -15.43
C PHE A 2 -14.07 -3.57 -15.93
N ASP A 3 -13.32 -2.93 -15.03
CA ASP A 3 -12.27 -1.99 -15.45
C ASP A 3 -11.05 -2.83 -15.86
N PRO A 4 -10.65 -2.84 -17.15
CA PRO A 4 -9.49 -3.60 -17.62
C PRO A 4 -8.17 -3.15 -16.97
N ASN A 5 -8.13 -1.98 -16.35
CA ASN A 5 -6.96 -1.44 -15.66
C ASN A 5 -6.92 -1.79 -14.17
N ALA A 6 -7.99 -2.33 -13.59
CA ALA A 6 -7.98 -2.78 -12.21
C ALA A 6 -6.90 -3.86 -12.00
N LYS A 7 -6.11 -3.72 -10.93
CA LYS A 7 -5.01 -4.63 -10.58
C LYS A 7 -5.18 -5.08 -9.14
N THR A 8 -4.64 -6.26 -8.84
CA THR A 8 -4.38 -6.68 -7.46
C THR A 8 -2.91 -6.41 -7.18
N ILE A 9 -2.63 -5.61 -6.15
CA ILE A 9 -1.29 -5.14 -5.79
C ILE A 9 -0.99 -5.69 -4.40
N ALA A 10 0.04 -6.53 -4.28
CA ALA A 10 0.61 -6.91 -3.00
C ALA A 10 1.52 -5.77 -2.51
N VAL A 11 1.39 -5.39 -1.25
CA VAL A 11 2.12 -4.26 -0.65
C VAL A 11 2.77 -4.74 0.63
N ASP A 12 4.09 -4.64 0.71
CA ASP A 12 4.88 -4.89 1.91
C ASP A 12 4.67 -3.80 2.98
N PHE A 13 4.99 -4.11 4.25
CA PHE A 13 4.82 -3.18 5.37
C PHE A 13 6.13 -2.45 5.74
N ASP A 14 7.08 -3.17 6.34
CA ASP A 14 8.32 -2.61 6.90
C ASP A 14 9.35 -2.26 5.83
N GLY A 15 9.66 -0.97 5.69
CA GLY A 15 10.51 -0.45 4.63
C GLY A 15 9.75 -0.07 3.36
N THR A 16 8.43 -0.27 3.33
CA THR A 16 7.56 0.07 2.20
C THR A 16 6.49 1.10 2.58
N ILE A 17 5.64 0.82 3.58
CA ILE A 17 4.61 1.76 4.07
C ILE A 17 5.15 2.60 5.22
N VAL A 18 5.97 1.99 6.07
CA VAL A 18 6.66 2.63 7.19
C VAL A 18 8.17 2.39 7.07
N GLU A 19 8.97 3.19 7.77
CA GLU A 19 10.39 2.88 7.99
C GLU A 19 10.55 1.47 8.58
N HIS A 20 11.58 0.74 8.19
CA HIS A 20 11.83 -0.59 8.75
C HIS A 20 12.28 -0.46 10.21
N ALA A 21 11.41 -0.89 11.14
CA ALA A 21 11.68 -0.76 12.58
C ALA A 21 11.27 -1.98 13.41
N TYR A 22 10.95 -3.11 12.76
CA TYR A 22 10.54 -4.34 13.43
C TYR A 22 11.44 -4.69 14.65
N PRO A 23 10.86 -4.97 15.84
CA PRO A 23 9.44 -5.23 16.09
C PRO A 23 8.57 -3.97 16.31
N GLU A 24 9.17 -2.78 16.36
CA GLU A 24 8.44 -1.52 16.49
C GLU A 24 7.87 -1.08 15.14
N ILE A 25 6.92 -0.14 15.16
CA ILE A 25 6.38 0.47 13.94
C ILE A 25 7.19 1.71 13.61
N GLY A 26 7.81 1.73 12.42
CA GLY A 26 8.55 2.89 11.94
C GLY A 26 7.64 4.07 11.60
N LYS A 27 8.24 5.21 11.29
CA LYS A 27 7.46 6.37 10.82
C LYS A 27 6.88 6.09 9.45
N GLU A 28 5.74 6.71 9.15
CA GLU A 28 5.14 6.67 7.82
C GLU A 28 6.15 7.13 6.75
N MET A 29 6.26 6.35 5.67
CA MET A 29 6.93 6.79 4.45
C MET A 29 6.12 7.90 3.79
N LEU A 30 6.79 8.97 3.35
CA LEU A 30 6.13 10.15 2.79
C LEU A 30 5.11 9.76 1.69
N PHE A 31 3.85 10.15 1.89
CA PHE A 31 2.71 9.88 1.01
C PHE A 31 2.31 8.40 0.84
N ALA A 32 2.80 7.48 1.66
CA ALA A 32 2.48 6.06 1.53
C ALA A 32 0.97 5.81 1.66
N PHE A 33 0.33 6.25 2.75
CA PHE A 33 -1.11 6.01 2.92
C PHE A 33 -1.97 6.80 1.94
N GLU A 34 -1.56 8.01 1.56
CA GLU A 34 -2.26 8.80 0.54
C GLU A 34 -2.23 8.12 -0.83
N THR A 35 -1.06 7.58 -1.22
CA THR A 35 -0.90 6.84 -2.48
C THR A 35 -1.72 5.56 -2.48
N LEU A 36 -1.72 4.80 -1.38
CA LEU A 36 -2.52 3.57 -1.27
C LEU A 36 -4.03 3.87 -1.34
N LYS A 37 -4.50 4.95 -0.68
CA LYS A 37 -5.90 5.40 -0.82
C LYS A 37 -6.22 5.77 -2.26
N ALA A 38 -5.37 6.54 -2.93
CA ALA A 38 -5.56 6.91 -4.33
C ALA A 38 -5.59 5.69 -5.28
N LEU A 39 -4.77 4.67 -5.03
CA LEU A 39 -4.81 3.42 -5.80
C LEU A 39 -6.11 2.65 -5.59
N ARG A 40 -6.58 2.54 -4.35
CA ARG A 40 -7.87 1.93 -4.03
C ARG A 40 -9.03 2.68 -4.69
N ASP A 41 -9.00 4.01 -4.63
CA ASP A 41 -10.06 4.86 -5.19
C ASP A 41 -10.10 4.80 -6.73
N LYS A 42 -8.97 4.47 -7.38
CA LYS A 42 -8.88 4.11 -8.81
C LYS A 42 -9.38 2.70 -9.13
N GLY A 43 -9.88 1.95 -8.14
CA GLY A 43 -10.43 0.60 -8.33
C GLY A 43 -9.40 -0.54 -8.25
N HIS A 44 -8.16 -0.26 -7.81
CA HIS A 44 -7.19 -1.33 -7.55
C HIS A 44 -7.49 -2.02 -6.21
N LYS A 45 -7.24 -3.33 -6.15
CA LYS A 45 -7.29 -4.12 -4.91
C LYS A 45 -5.89 -4.15 -4.29
N LEU A 46 -5.77 -3.70 -3.05
CA LEU A 46 -4.53 -3.77 -2.28
C LEU A 46 -4.58 -4.95 -1.32
N ILE A 47 -3.49 -5.72 -1.24
CA ILE A 47 -3.32 -6.83 -0.30
C ILE A 47 -2.04 -6.53 0.49
N LEU A 48 -2.17 -6.39 1.81
CA LEU A 48 -1.00 -6.29 2.68
C LEU A 48 -0.28 -7.65 2.69
N TRP A 49 1.03 -7.63 2.49
CA TRP A 49 1.88 -8.81 2.39
C TRP A 49 3.16 -8.57 3.18
N THR A 50 3.19 -9.01 4.44
CA THR A 50 4.30 -8.83 5.37
C THR A 50 4.95 -10.16 5.72
#